data_AF-A0A382USV9-F1
#
_entry.id   AF-A0A382USV9-F1
#
_cell.length_a   1.000
_cell.length_b   1.000
_cell.length_c   1.000
_cell.angle_alpha   90.00
_cell.angle_beta   90.00
_cell.angle_gamma   90.00
#
_symmetry.space_group_name_H-M   'P 1'
#
loop_
_entity.id
_entity.type
_entity.pdbx_description
1 polymer ?
#
loop_
_entity_poly.entity_id
_entity_poly.type
_entity_poly.pdbx_seq_one_letter_code
_entity_poly.pdbx_strand_id
1 'polypeptide(L)'
;MSYIRPNYDVAREEAGFSWQVSASYLSCVELSGVPVKDFYTRPAACIEVYRTGRERMYEMFGEWLPPLAPATPPISYMHANCLGPELIFVEGGEVGHTHP
;
A
#
# COMPACT_ATOMS: atom_id res chain seq x y z
N MET A 1 20.70 7.81 -35.20
CA MET A 1 20.11 8.80 -34.28
C MET A 1 21.16 9.14 -33.24
N SER A 2 21.63 10.39 -33.19
CA SER A 2 22.52 10.83 -32.11
C SER A 2 21.70 11.00 -30.84
N TYR A 3 22.11 10.34 -29.77
CA TYR A 3 21.48 10.51 -28.46
C TYR A 3 21.71 11.94 -27.97
N ILE A 4 20.65 12.74 -27.84
CA ILE A 4 20.68 14.05 -27.21
C ILE A 4 20.57 13.82 -25.71
N ARG A 5 21.67 14.04 -24.98
CA ARG A 5 21.65 13.96 -23.52
C ARG A 5 20.94 15.20 -22.95
N PRO A 6 19.94 15.05 -22.07
CA PRO A 6 19.34 16.18 -21.38
C PRO A 6 20.38 16.99 -20.60
N ASN A 7 20.24 18.31 -20.57
CA ASN A 7 21.03 19.17 -19.69
C ASN A 7 20.48 19.03 -18.26
N TYR A 8 21.13 18.18 -17.46
CA TYR A 8 20.68 17.87 -16.11
C TYR A 8 20.86 19.01 -15.11
N ASP A 9 21.70 20.01 -15.39
CA ASP A 9 21.88 21.15 -14.49
C ASP A 9 20.68 22.10 -14.59
N VAL A 10 20.24 22.40 -15.82
CA VAL A 10 18.99 23.14 -16.07
C VAL A 10 17.79 22.36 -15.54
N ALA A 11 17.68 21.06 -15.84
CA ALA A 11 16.56 20.25 -15.38
C ALA A 11 16.48 20.16 -13.84
N ARG A 12 17.64 20.14 -13.15
CA ARG A 12 17.69 20.14 -11.68
C ARG A 12 17.29 21.49 -11.09
N GLU A 13 17.75 22.58 -11.70
CA GLU A 13 17.40 23.95 -11.27
C GLU A 13 15.90 24.22 -11.48
N GLU A 14 15.35 23.85 -12.64
CA GLU A 14 13.92 24.00 -12.98
C GLU A 14 13.01 23.14 -12.10
N ALA A 15 13.44 21.92 -11.75
CA ALA A 15 12.65 21.04 -10.88
C ALA A 15 12.52 21.59 -9.45
N GLY A 16 13.53 22.30 -8.96
CA GLY A 16 13.61 22.76 -7.57
C GLY A 16 13.57 21.62 -6.55
N PHE A 17 13.38 21.97 -5.27
CA PHE A 17 13.08 21.00 -4.22
C PHE A 17 11.58 20.80 -4.08
N SER A 18 11.12 19.56 -4.09
CA SER A 18 9.75 19.18 -3.75
C SER A 18 9.73 17.91 -2.90
N TRP A 19 8.66 17.72 -2.14
CA TRP A 19 8.40 16.49 -1.39
C TRP A 19 6.92 16.13 -1.50
N GLN A 20 6.62 14.86 -1.27
CA GLN A 20 5.25 14.34 -1.23
C GLN A 20 5.14 13.35 -0.07
N VAL A 21 3.95 13.25 0.51
CA VAL A 21 3.56 12.17 1.40
C VAL A 21 2.37 11.46 0.77
N SER A 22 2.35 10.15 0.89
CA SER A 22 1.26 9.30 0.43
C SER A 22 0.84 8.34 1.52
N ALA A 23 -0.36 7.80 1.35
CA ALA A 23 -0.92 6.77 2.21
C ALA A 23 -1.00 5.45 1.46
N SER A 24 -0.89 4.35 2.18
CA SER A 24 -1.20 3.01 1.66
C SER A 24 -2.17 2.29 2.58
N TYR A 25 -2.78 1.22 2.09
CA TYR A 25 -3.65 0.38 2.91
C TYR A 25 -2.93 -0.15 4.16
N LEU A 26 -1.61 -0.40 4.08
CA LEU A 26 -0.79 -0.85 5.22
C LEU A 26 -0.80 0.17 6.37
N SER A 27 -0.80 1.46 6.05
CA SER A 27 -0.92 2.53 7.05
C SER A 27 -2.26 2.41 7.79
N CYS A 28 -3.35 2.16 7.07
CA CYS A 28 -4.66 1.94 7.70
C CYS A 28 -4.69 0.65 8.52
N VAL A 29 -4.06 -0.44 8.06
CA VAL A 29 -4.00 -1.71 8.80
C VAL A 29 -3.33 -1.49 10.15
N GLU A 30 -2.12 -0.90 10.15
CA GLU A 30 -1.38 -0.58 11.37
C GLU A 30 -2.21 0.31 12.31
N LEU A 31 -2.73 1.42 11.79
CA LEU A 31 -3.46 2.39 12.60
C LEU A 31 -4.80 1.86 13.13
N SER A 32 -5.40 0.86 12.50
CA SER A 32 -6.63 0.23 13.00
C SER A 32 -6.38 -0.74 14.15
N GLY A 33 -5.17 -1.30 14.26
CA GLY A 33 -4.85 -2.39 15.17
C GLY A 33 -5.49 -3.74 14.79
N VAL A 34 -6.10 -3.83 13.60
CA VAL A 34 -6.62 -5.10 13.06
C VAL A 34 -5.43 -6.01 12.73
N PRO A 35 -5.43 -7.29 13.18
CA PRO A 35 -4.40 -8.23 12.78
C PRO A 35 -4.32 -8.35 11.25
N VAL A 36 -3.10 -8.28 10.70
CA VAL A 36 -2.86 -8.32 9.24
C VAL A 36 -3.54 -9.54 8.60
N LYS A 37 -3.44 -10.72 9.23
CA LYS A 37 -4.14 -11.94 8.80
C LYS A 37 -5.65 -11.76 8.65
N ASP A 38 -6.28 -11.06 9.58
CA ASP A 38 -7.73 -10.84 9.57
C ASP A 38 -8.13 -9.87 8.45
N PHE A 39 -7.31 -8.85 8.16
CA PHE A 39 -7.49 -7.99 6.99
C PHE A 39 -7.60 -8.80 5.69
N TYR A 40 -6.77 -9.83 5.51
CA TYR A 40 -6.80 -10.69 4.32
C TYR A 40 -7.92 -11.73 4.30
N THR A 41 -8.34 -12.24 5.46
CA THR A 41 -9.20 -13.44 5.55
C THR A 41 -10.63 -13.17 6.00
N ARG A 42 -10.93 -11.98 6.52
CA ARG A 42 -12.24 -11.63 7.08
C ARG A 42 -12.77 -10.32 6.48
N PRO A 43 -13.85 -10.35 5.67
CA PRO A 43 -14.40 -9.14 5.05
C PRO A 43 -14.74 -8.02 6.04
N ALA A 44 -15.27 -8.37 7.22
CA ALA A 44 -15.59 -7.39 8.26
C ALA A 44 -14.33 -6.67 8.79
N ALA A 45 -13.21 -7.38 8.94
CA ALA A 45 -11.94 -6.79 9.35
C ALA A 45 -11.36 -5.89 8.26
N CYS A 46 -11.48 -6.26 6.98
CA CYS A 46 -11.13 -5.40 5.86
C CYS A 46 -11.89 -4.07 5.87
N ILE A 47 -13.20 -4.11 6.14
CA ILE A 47 -14.01 -2.89 6.25
C ILE A 47 -13.54 -2.04 7.43
N GLU A 48 -13.29 -2.68 8.58
CA GLU A 48 -12.87 -1.99 9.81
C GLU A 48 -11.57 -1.20 9.61
N VAL A 49 -10.58 -1.78 8.93
CA VAL A 49 -9.32 -1.10 8.57
C VAL A 49 -9.56 0.27 7.92
N TYR A 50 -10.50 0.36 6.98
CA TYR A 50 -10.81 1.63 6.30
C TYR A 50 -11.77 2.54 7.07
N ARG A 51 -12.50 2.01 8.06
CA ARG A 51 -13.35 2.84 8.92
C ARG A 51 -12.50 3.56 9.95
N THR A 52 -11.68 2.83 10.71
CA THR A 52 -10.91 3.40 11.82
C THR A 52 -9.49 3.78 11.45
N GLY A 53 -8.76 2.91 10.73
CA GLY A 53 -7.38 3.18 10.34
C GLY A 53 -7.25 4.38 9.43
N ARG A 54 -8.17 4.52 8.46
CA ARG A 54 -8.20 5.68 7.55
C ARG A 54 -8.58 6.98 8.26
N GLU A 55 -9.55 6.93 9.19
CA GLU A 55 -9.94 8.09 9.99
C GLU A 55 -8.75 8.60 10.82
N ARG A 56 -8.12 7.72 11.60
CA ARG A 56 -6.91 8.04 12.38
C ARG A 56 -5.78 8.59 11.52
N MET A 57 -5.58 8.02 10.34
CA MET A 57 -4.56 8.50 9.40
C MET A 57 -4.80 9.97 9.00
N TYR A 58 -6.04 10.35 8.69
CA TYR A 58 -6.35 11.73 8.36
C TYR A 58 -6.38 12.65 9.58
N GLU A 59 -6.70 12.16 10.78
CA GLU A 59 -6.53 12.92 12.02
C GLU A 59 -5.05 13.29 12.26
N MET A 60 -4.12 12.39 11.93
CA MET A 60 -2.69 12.58 12.14
C MET A 60 -2.04 13.50 11.10
N PHE A 61 -2.39 13.34 9.82
CA PHE A 61 -1.67 14.00 8.71
C PHE A 61 -2.52 15.00 7.92
N GLY A 62 -3.84 15.02 8.13
CA GLY A 62 -4.75 16.00 7.54
C GLY A 62 -4.60 16.15 6.03
N GLU A 63 -4.51 17.42 5.59
CA GLU A 63 -4.44 17.81 4.19
C GLU A 63 -3.12 17.48 3.49
N TRP A 64 -2.10 17.00 4.23
CA TRP A 64 -0.85 16.54 3.61
C TRP A 64 -1.03 15.22 2.86
N LEU A 65 -2.10 14.48 3.15
CA LEU A 65 -2.41 13.24 2.48
C LEU A 65 -3.44 13.43 1.36
N PRO A 66 -3.19 12.84 0.18
CA PRO A 66 -4.23 12.72 -0.83
C PRO A 66 -5.33 11.73 -0.36
N PRO A 67 -6.55 11.82 -0.93
CA PRO A 67 -7.61 10.86 -0.66
C PRO A 67 -7.22 9.41 -1.02
N LEU A 68 -7.21 8.55 -0.01
CA LEU A 68 -7.09 7.10 -0.12
C LEU A 68 -8.48 6.44 -0.33
N ALA A 69 -8.64 5.81 -1.49
CA ALA A 69 -9.80 4.97 -1.79
C ALA A 69 -9.66 3.59 -1.13
N PRO A 70 -10.75 3.02 -0.58
CA PRO A 70 -10.75 1.64 -0.13
C PRO A 70 -10.47 0.67 -1.29
N ALA A 71 -9.67 -0.36 -1.02
CA ALA A 71 -9.40 -1.46 -1.93
C ALA A 71 -9.47 -2.79 -1.19
N THR A 72 -9.79 -3.87 -1.91
CA THR A 72 -9.65 -5.23 -1.36
C THR A 72 -8.18 -5.53 -1.05
N PRO A 73 -7.89 -6.40 -0.07
CA PRO A 73 -6.52 -6.76 0.28
C PRO A 73 -5.76 -7.22 -0.97
N PRO A 74 -4.67 -6.52 -1.36
CA PRO A 74 -3.90 -6.93 -2.52
C PRO A 74 -3.12 -8.19 -2.17
N ILE A 75 -3.24 -9.22 -3.00
CA ILE A 75 -2.39 -10.39 -2.87
C ILE A 75 -1.29 -10.30 -3.92
N SER A 76 -0.09 -9.94 -3.48
CA SER A 76 1.13 -10.03 -4.28
C SER A 76 1.24 -11.44 -4.86
N TYR A 77 1.55 -11.55 -6.16
CA TYR A 77 1.60 -12.81 -6.92
C TYR A 77 0.25 -13.48 -7.22
N MET A 78 -0.84 -12.71 -7.37
CA MET A 78 -2.16 -13.21 -7.79
C MET A 78 -2.11 -14.24 -8.94
N HIS A 79 -1.22 -14.06 -9.93
CA HIS A 79 -1.01 -15.03 -11.01
C HIS A 79 -0.52 -16.40 -10.51
N ALA A 80 0.40 -16.45 -9.55
CA ALA A 80 0.88 -17.68 -8.94
C ALA A 80 -0.23 -18.36 -8.13
N ASN A 81 -1.07 -17.60 -7.44
CA ASN A 81 -2.18 -18.14 -6.65
C ASN A 81 -3.26 -18.80 -7.51
N CYS A 82 -3.47 -18.31 -8.73
CA CYS A 82 -4.36 -18.95 -9.69
C CYS A 82 -3.86 -20.33 -10.15
N LEU A 83 -2.62 -20.73 -9.82
CA LEU A 83 -2.05 -22.05 -10.15
C LEU A 83 -2.32 -23.10 -9.06
N GLY A 84 -3.07 -22.75 -8.01
CA GLY A 84 -3.42 -23.64 -6.89
C GLY A 84 -2.40 -23.87 -5.77
N PRO A 85 -1.32 -23.06 -5.57
CA PRO A 85 -0.50 -23.20 -4.38
C PRO A 85 -1.29 -22.81 -3.11
N GLU A 86 -0.92 -23.41 -1.99
CA GLU A 86 -1.49 -23.06 -0.70
C GLU A 86 -1.04 -21.65 -0.27
N LEU A 87 -1.99 -20.84 0.20
CA LEU A 87 -1.72 -19.50 0.73
C LEU A 87 -1.43 -19.56 2.22
N ILE A 88 -0.34 -18.92 2.62
CA ILE A 88 0.10 -18.87 4.02
C ILE A 88 -0.15 -17.47 4.55
N PHE A 89 -1.10 -17.36 5.48
CA PHE A 89 -1.40 -16.11 6.18
C PHE A 89 -0.74 -16.13 7.55
N VAL A 90 0.42 -15.47 7.65
CA VAL A 90 1.19 -15.36 8.89
C VAL A 90 0.68 -14.21 9.77
N GLU A 91 0.98 -14.28 11.06
CA GLU A 91 0.74 -13.18 11.98
C GLU A 91 1.73 -12.04 11.68
N GLY A 92 1.22 -10.81 11.52
CA GLY A 92 2.02 -9.61 11.30
C GLY A 92 2.69 -9.46 9.93
N GLY A 93 2.37 -10.31 8.95
CA GLY A 93 2.99 -10.27 7.62
C GLY A 93 1.99 -10.35 6.46
N GLU A 94 2.46 -9.96 5.27
CA GLU A 94 1.72 -10.19 4.03
C GLU A 94 1.58 -11.68 3.73
N VAL A 95 0.61 -12.01 2.87
CA VAL A 95 0.35 -13.39 2.44
C VAL A 95 1.54 -13.96 1.65
N GLY A 96 1.96 -15.16 2.01
CA GLY A 96 2.93 -15.96 1.26
C GLY A 96 2.26 -17.13 0.53
N HIS A 97 3.06 -17.90 -0.21
CA HIS A 97 2.61 -19.14 -0.84
C HIS A 97 3.67 -20.24 -0.70
N THR A 98 3.26 -21.50 -0.79
CA THR A 98 4.20 -22.63 -0.92
C THR A 98 4.86 -22.61 -2.31
N HIS A 99 6.12 -23.05 -2.39
CA HIS A 99 6.75 -23.37 -3.68
C HIS A 99 6.36 -24.80 -4.07
N PRO A 100 6.05 -25.08 -5.35
CA PRO A 100 5.89 -26.44 -5.84
C PRO A 100 7.20 -27.24 -5.77
#